data_AF-A0A3E0Q8E9-F1
#
_entry.id   AF-A0A3E0Q8E9-F1
#
_cell.length_a   1.000
_cell.length_b   1.000
_cell.length_c   1.000
_cell.angle_alpha   90.00
_cell.angle_beta   90.00
_cell.angle_gamma   90.00
#
_symmetry.space_group_name_H-M   'P 1'
#
loop_
_entity.id
_entity.type
_entity.pdbx_description
1 polymer ?
#
loop_
_entity_poly.entity_id
_entity_poly.type
_entity_poly.pdbx_seq_one_letter_code
_entity_poly.pdbx_strand_id
1 'polypeptide(L)'
;MLPRMTTAHRLYSLVLVSLALLGCNRGDQDRDSPAARPVPSAPASNEPQPMTVAELRKRLGANDGGAFQKVGGQIREVDLSGTGVTDLAPLKGLPLQILYAPELAISDLTPLAGMPLDTLVLTATEVTDLSPLANSSLKRLSIAETNVNDLSPLAGLPLEQLDARQTKVADISPLSEAQLQQLVLMETEVADLSPLAGLPLKLLDVSKTNVSDLTPLAGTPLTGLYLEETDVSDITPLFGMPLDKLWLKGTRVTDLSPLAGMRFSELSLTDTPVDDIETCSTMPSIGILWLRGTRVSNLAPLAGVEITSLDVQDAPVSDLGPLAGKQSLERLNIAGSHVTDLRPLEGLSLRRLIFTPANIEHGLDIVRRMTTLEALDVQFEDPETVLRPDEFWSKYDAGDFDREPTPSGEEDGQSSAD
;
A
#
# COMPACT_ATOMS: atom_id res chain seq x y z
N MET A 1 -17.74 -1.27 -15.55
CA MET A 1 -17.99 -1.20 -14.10
C MET A 1 -16.74 -1.72 -13.42
N LEU A 2 -15.85 -0.82 -13.00
CA LEU A 2 -14.64 -1.17 -12.26
C LEU A 2 -15.02 -1.33 -10.79
N PRO A 3 -14.56 -2.39 -10.09
CA PRO A 3 -14.85 -2.55 -8.67
C PRO A 3 -14.14 -1.45 -7.86
N ARG A 4 -14.84 -0.92 -6.86
CA ARG A 4 -14.31 0.09 -5.93
C ARG A 4 -13.17 -0.51 -5.12
N MET A 5 -12.00 0.13 -5.19
CA MET A 5 -10.77 -0.24 -4.49
C MET A 5 -10.94 -0.21 -2.96
N THR A 6 -10.45 -1.24 -2.27
CA THR A 6 -10.42 -1.34 -0.80
C THR A 6 -9.35 -0.42 -0.19
N THR A 7 -9.49 -0.08 1.09
CA THR A 7 -8.62 0.85 1.84
C THR A 7 -7.12 0.48 1.80
N ALA A 8 -6.77 -0.79 1.60
CA ALA A 8 -5.39 -1.26 1.39
C ALA A 8 -4.78 -0.76 0.05
N HIS A 9 -5.59 -0.66 -1.01
CA HIS A 9 -5.15 -0.15 -2.32
C HIS A 9 -4.82 1.36 -2.28
N ARG A 10 -5.42 2.12 -1.34
CA ARG A 10 -5.10 3.54 -1.15
C ARG A 10 -3.72 3.76 -0.52
N LEU A 11 -3.22 2.81 0.27
CA LEU A 11 -1.88 2.93 0.86
C LEU A 11 -0.77 2.73 -0.18
N TYR A 12 -0.91 1.81 -1.13
CA TYR A 12 0.15 1.54 -2.13
C TYR A 12 0.36 2.66 -3.14
N SER A 13 -0.72 3.30 -3.60
CA SER A 13 -0.61 4.54 -4.40
C SER A 13 0.08 5.66 -3.58
N LEU A 14 -0.12 5.67 -2.26
CA LEU A 14 0.57 6.59 -1.37
C LEU A 14 2.05 6.28 -1.16
N VAL A 15 2.56 5.05 -1.31
CA VAL A 15 3.98 4.76 -0.98
C VAL A 15 4.95 5.43 -1.96
N LEU A 16 4.66 5.43 -3.27
CA LEU A 16 5.49 6.16 -4.25
C LEU A 16 5.16 7.65 -4.31
N VAL A 17 3.89 8.03 -4.14
CA VAL A 17 3.48 9.44 -4.14
C VAL A 17 3.94 10.17 -2.86
N SER A 18 3.92 9.50 -1.70
CA SER A 18 4.34 10.12 -0.41
C SER A 18 5.85 10.27 -0.31
N LEU A 19 6.64 9.35 -0.87
CA LEU A 19 8.10 9.47 -0.89
C LEU A 19 8.59 10.56 -1.86
N ALA A 20 7.77 10.99 -2.82
CA ALA A 20 8.02 12.18 -3.64
C ALA A 20 7.59 13.50 -2.97
N LEU A 21 6.60 13.48 -2.07
CA LEU A 21 6.06 14.68 -1.41
C LEU A 21 6.88 15.16 -0.18
N LEU A 22 7.85 14.38 0.29
CA LEU A 22 8.71 14.75 1.43
C LEU A 22 9.83 15.77 1.10
N GLY A 23 9.87 16.32 -0.12
CA GLY A 23 10.80 17.38 -0.53
C GLY A 23 10.28 18.81 -0.45
N CYS A 24 9.00 19.05 -0.15
CA CYS A 24 8.39 20.39 -0.22
C CYS A 24 8.08 20.97 1.16
N ASN A 25 9.07 21.57 1.85
CA ASN A 25 8.80 22.77 2.66
C ASN A 25 10.05 23.53 3.14
N ARG A 26 10.09 24.83 2.81
CA ARG A 26 10.79 26.02 3.40
C ARG A 26 11.12 26.94 2.22
N GLY A 27 10.43 28.04 1.96
CA GLY A 27 9.97 29.06 2.89
C GLY A 27 11.12 30.02 3.13
N ASP A 28 11.26 31.05 2.29
CA ASP A 28 11.96 32.27 2.71
C ASP A 28 11.36 33.51 2.07
N GLN A 29 11.05 34.46 2.94
CA GLN A 29 10.36 35.71 2.67
C GLN A 29 11.34 36.80 2.24
N ASP A 30 10.84 37.66 1.36
CA ASP A 30 11.41 38.94 0.97
C ASP A 30 11.92 39.78 2.15
N ARG A 31 13.13 40.34 1.99
CA ARG A 31 13.53 41.58 2.66
C ARG A 31 14.30 42.50 1.71
N ASP A 32 13.72 43.70 1.57
CA ASP A 32 14.23 44.90 0.90
C ASP A 32 15.63 45.35 1.36
N SER A 33 16.45 45.81 0.40
CA SER A 33 17.38 46.95 0.55
C SER A 33 18.04 47.36 -0.79
N PRO A 34 18.56 48.60 -0.93
CA PRO A 34 18.15 49.50 -2.02
C PRO A 34 19.10 49.59 -3.24
N ALA A 35 18.52 50.19 -4.28
CA ALA A 35 19.01 50.44 -5.64
C ALA A 35 20.47 50.91 -5.78
N ALA A 36 21.24 50.16 -6.60
CA ALA A 36 22.46 50.63 -7.24
C ALA A 36 22.16 51.05 -8.70
N ARG A 37 22.77 52.16 -9.13
CA ARG A 37 22.57 52.81 -10.45
C ARG A 37 22.99 51.91 -11.62
N PRO A 38 22.34 51.98 -12.79
CA PRO A 38 22.70 51.18 -13.94
C PRO A 38 23.97 51.71 -14.62
N VAL A 39 24.95 50.84 -14.79
CA VAL A 39 26.05 50.98 -15.75
C VAL A 39 25.53 50.48 -17.11
N PRO A 40 25.78 51.15 -18.26
CA PRO A 40 25.28 50.67 -19.54
C PRO A 40 26.00 49.37 -19.93
N SER A 41 25.26 48.28 -19.99
CA SER A 41 25.72 46.97 -20.48
C SER A 41 25.75 46.95 -22.01
N ALA A 42 26.81 46.36 -22.54
CA ALA A 42 27.01 46.04 -23.96
C ALA A 42 25.84 45.20 -24.53
N PRO A 43 25.57 45.25 -25.85
CA PRO A 43 24.46 44.50 -26.44
C PRO A 43 24.61 42.99 -26.17
N ALA A 44 23.51 42.39 -25.74
CA ALA A 44 23.38 41.01 -25.37
C ALA A 44 23.97 40.08 -26.43
N SER A 45 24.85 39.18 -25.98
CA SER A 45 25.21 37.97 -26.70
C SER A 45 23.94 37.23 -27.11
N ASN A 46 23.92 36.76 -28.35
CA ASN A 46 22.81 36.03 -28.96
C ASN A 46 22.76 34.58 -28.42
N GLU A 47 22.76 34.43 -27.09
CA GLU A 47 22.53 33.15 -26.45
C GLU A 47 21.04 32.81 -26.57
N PRO A 48 20.67 31.58 -27.01
CA PRO A 48 19.28 31.18 -27.09
C PRO A 48 18.65 31.27 -25.70
N GLN A 49 17.60 32.09 -25.57
CA GLN A 49 16.94 32.28 -24.28
C GLN A 49 16.36 30.94 -23.77
N PRO A 50 16.49 30.65 -22.47
CA PRO A 50 15.94 29.44 -21.88
C PRO A 50 14.41 29.42 -22.08
N MET A 51 13.89 28.27 -22.49
CA MET A 51 12.47 28.09 -22.75
C MET A 51 11.63 28.45 -21.52
N THR A 52 10.56 29.22 -21.74
CA THR A 52 9.64 29.62 -20.67
C THR A 52 8.61 28.51 -20.40
N VAL A 53 8.03 28.49 -19.20
CA VAL A 53 6.96 27.53 -18.84
C VAL A 53 5.73 27.73 -19.73
N ALA A 54 5.35 28.97 -20.00
CA ALA A 54 4.20 29.27 -20.87
C ALA A 54 4.43 28.77 -22.31
N GLU A 55 5.64 28.92 -22.84
CA GLU A 55 6.00 28.41 -24.16
C GLU A 55 5.99 26.88 -24.18
N LEU A 56 6.57 26.22 -23.16
CA LEU A 56 6.54 24.77 -23.06
C LEU A 56 5.11 24.21 -22.95
N ARG A 57 4.30 24.78 -22.06
CA ARG A 57 2.89 24.43 -21.87
C ARG A 57 2.13 24.51 -23.19
N LYS A 58 2.32 25.60 -23.93
CA LYS A 58 1.69 25.79 -25.25
C LYS A 58 2.16 24.74 -26.26
N ARG A 59 3.45 24.42 -26.32
CA ARG A 59 3.98 23.40 -27.24
C ARG A 59 3.48 22.00 -26.92
N LEU A 60 3.31 21.68 -25.64
CA LEU A 60 2.75 20.41 -25.17
C LEU A 60 1.24 20.30 -25.44
N GLY A 61 0.56 21.41 -25.75
CA GLY A 61 -0.91 21.43 -25.82
C GLY A 61 -1.56 21.15 -24.46
N ALA A 62 -0.82 21.35 -23.36
CA ALA A 62 -1.31 21.12 -22.00
C ALA A 62 -2.38 22.17 -21.64
N ASN A 63 -3.45 21.71 -20.97
CA ASN A 63 -4.41 22.60 -20.31
C ASN A 63 -3.76 23.34 -19.11
N ASP A 64 -4.55 24.01 -18.26
CA ASP A 64 -4.01 24.75 -17.10
C ASP A 64 -3.57 23.87 -15.91
N GLY A 65 -3.81 22.55 -15.98
CA GLY A 65 -3.34 21.55 -15.01
C GLY A 65 -1.82 21.34 -15.03
N GLY A 66 -1.31 20.48 -14.14
CA GLY A 66 0.13 20.20 -14.05
C GLY A 66 0.99 21.36 -13.51
N ALA A 67 2.21 21.04 -13.11
CA ALA A 67 3.16 21.95 -12.49
C ALA A 67 4.53 21.91 -13.18
N PHE A 68 5.23 23.05 -13.17
CA PHE A 68 6.55 23.17 -13.82
C PHE A 68 7.48 23.90 -12.86
N GLN A 69 8.59 23.27 -12.49
CA GLN A 69 9.57 23.87 -11.59
C GLN A 69 10.89 24.14 -12.32
N LYS A 70 11.49 25.28 -11.96
CA LYS A 70 12.79 25.71 -12.47
C LYS A 70 13.86 25.60 -11.40
N VAL A 71 15.01 25.07 -11.76
CA VAL A 71 16.23 25.09 -10.94
C VAL A 71 17.33 25.72 -11.77
N GLY A 72 17.97 26.78 -11.25
CA GLY A 72 18.97 27.54 -11.99
C GLY A 72 18.43 28.20 -13.27
N GLY A 73 17.14 28.57 -13.29
CA GLY A 73 16.49 29.22 -14.44
C GLY A 73 16.03 28.27 -15.57
N GLN A 74 16.41 26.99 -15.51
CA GLN A 74 15.99 25.95 -16.46
C GLN A 74 14.85 25.12 -15.88
N ILE A 75 13.91 24.69 -16.71
CA ILE A 75 12.86 23.75 -16.30
C ILE A 75 13.53 22.40 -16.03
N ARG A 76 13.37 21.88 -14.81
CA ARG A 76 13.99 20.61 -14.37
C ARG A 76 12.96 19.58 -13.92
N GLU A 77 11.80 20.05 -13.47
CA GLU A 77 10.73 19.18 -13.01
C GLU A 77 9.45 19.58 -13.72
N VAL A 78 8.77 18.56 -14.25
CA VAL A 78 7.50 18.73 -14.95
C VAL A 78 6.54 17.69 -14.41
N ASP A 79 5.39 18.16 -13.97
CA ASP A 79 4.23 17.36 -13.62
C ASP A 79 3.13 17.63 -14.65
N LEU A 80 2.78 16.61 -15.40
CA LEU A 80 1.75 16.64 -16.45
C LEU A 80 0.43 16.03 -15.99
N SER A 81 0.26 15.74 -14.69
CA SER A 81 -0.98 15.15 -14.15
C SER A 81 -2.20 16.01 -14.51
N GLY A 82 -3.21 15.39 -15.11
CA GLY A 82 -4.45 16.05 -15.51
C GLY A 82 -4.31 17.06 -16.66
N THR A 83 -3.16 17.12 -17.35
CA THR A 83 -2.92 18.12 -18.42
C THR A 83 -3.54 17.76 -19.77
N GLY A 84 -3.86 16.48 -20.00
CA GLY A 84 -4.32 15.98 -21.29
C GLY A 84 -3.23 15.87 -22.37
N VAL A 85 -1.96 16.01 -22.00
CA VAL A 85 -0.83 15.86 -22.93
C VAL A 85 -0.76 14.42 -23.45
N THR A 86 -0.50 14.29 -24.75
CA THR A 86 -0.33 13.00 -25.43
C THR A 86 1.01 12.88 -26.19
N ASP A 87 1.62 14.01 -26.54
CA ASP A 87 2.90 14.07 -27.25
C ASP A 87 3.99 14.70 -26.37
N LEU A 88 5.04 13.92 -26.10
CA LEU A 88 6.19 14.34 -25.31
C LEU A 88 7.31 14.99 -26.16
N ALA A 89 7.17 15.08 -27.49
CA ALA A 89 8.19 15.68 -28.36
C ALA A 89 8.68 17.06 -27.92
N PRO A 90 7.84 17.97 -27.38
CA PRO A 90 8.30 19.26 -26.85
C PRO A 90 9.26 19.18 -25.66
N LEU A 91 9.33 18.05 -24.95
CA LEU A 91 10.26 17.82 -23.85
C LEU A 91 11.68 17.46 -24.31
N LYS A 92 11.84 17.07 -25.58
CA LYS A 92 13.09 16.53 -26.10
C LYS A 92 14.26 17.49 -25.90
N GLY A 93 15.34 16.98 -25.32
CA GLY A 93 16.58 17.73 -25.09
C GLY A 93 16.52 18.74 -23.94
N LEU A 94 15.39 18.81 -23.22
CA LEU A 94 15.33 19.56 -21.98
C LEU A 94 16.13 18.84 -20.90
N PRO A 95 16.75 19.59 -19.97
CA PRO A 95 17.60 18.98 -18.97
C PRO A 95 16.77 18.50 -17.76
N LEU A 96 15.62 17.85 -18.01
CA LEU A 96 14.69 17.40 -16.96
C LEU A 96 15.32 16.33 -16.09
N GLN A 97 15.07 16.43 -14.79
CA GLN A 97 15.43 15.44 -13.77
C GLN A 97 14.21 14.67 -13.29
N ILE A 98 13.03 15.28 -13.29
CA ILE A 98 11.79 14.68 -12.81
C ILE A 98 10.68 14.91 -13.83
N LEU A 99 10.01 13.84 -14.23
CA LEU A 99 8.82 13.88 -15.06
C LEU A 99 7.72 13.01 -14.43
N TYR A 100 6.61 13.65 -14.03
CA TYR A 100 5.37 12.97 -13.72
C TYR A 100 4.43 13.10 -14.91
N ALA A 101 3.95 11.98 -15.44
CA ALA A 101 3.00 11.93 -16.54
C ALA A 101 1.95 10.81 -16.32
N PRO A 102 1.33 10.69 -15.12
CA PRO A 102 0.35 9.65 -14.87
C PRO A 102 -0.98 9.94 -15.59
N GLU A 103 -1.72 8.88 -15.92
CA GLU A 103 -3.08 8.93 -16.47
C GLU A 103 -3.17 9.75 -17.77
N LEU A 104 -2.13 9.66 -18.60
CA LEU A 104 -2.05 10.30 -19.92
C LEU A 104 -2.00 9.26 -21.03
N ALA A 105 -2.64 9.56 -22.17
CA ALA A 105 -2.59 8.71 -23.37
C ALA A 105 -1.26 8.90 -24.13
N ILE A 106 -0.16 8.57 -23.45
CA ILE A 106 1.21 8.59 -23.96
C ILE A 106 1.65 7.15 -24.21
N SER A 107 2.18 6.89 -25.40
CA SER A 107 2.77 5.60 -25.76
C SER A 107 4.23 5.70 -26.23
N ASP A 108 4.66 6.86 -26.74
CA ASP A 108 5.99 7.08 -27.30
C ASP A 108 6.92 7.77 -26.31
N LEU A 109 7.93 7.04 -25.84
CA LEU A 109 8.99 7.56 -24.96
C LEU A 109 10.24 8.04 -25.72
N THR A 110 10.27 7.96 -27.06
CA THR A 110 11.42 8.40 -27.87
C THR A 110 11.91 9.82 -27.55
N PRO A 111 11.05 10.81 -27.25
CA PRO A 111 11.50 12.13 -26.83
C PRO A 111 12.37 12.16 -25.57
N LEU A 112 12.25 11.13 -24.71
CA LEU A 112 12.96 11.02 -23.43
C LEU A 112 14.35 10.38 -23.56
N ALA A 113 14.68 9.83 -24.73
CA ALA A 113 15.94 9.12 -24.94
C ALA A 113 17.17 9.98 -24.63
N GLY A 114 18.04 9.48 -23.75
CA GLY A 114 19.26 10.15 -23.31
C GLY A 114 19.05 11.38 -22.42
N MET A 115 17.82 11.65 -21.96
CA MET A 115 17.56 12.72 -21.00
C MET A 115 18.08 12.36 -19.60
N PRO A 116 18.56 13.35 -18.82
CA PRO A 116 19.18 13.12 -17.50
C PRO A 116 18.12 12.95 -16.39
N LEU A 117 17.10 12.12 -16.64
CA LEU A 117 16.02 11.86 -15.69
C LEU A 117 16.55 11.02 -14.51
N ASP A 118 16.19 11.44 -13.31
CA ASP A 118 16.35 10.70 -12.05
C ASP A 118 15.04 9.99 -11.68
N THR A 119 13.89 10.64 -11.95
CA THR A 119 12.54 10.13 -11.69
C THR A 119 11.65 10.23 -12.91
N LEU A 120 10.96 9.13 -13.21
CA LEU A 120 9.95 9.06 -14.26
C LEU A 120 8.73 8.29 -13.75
N VAL A 121 7.55 8.92 -13.83
CA VAL A 121 6.27 8.30 -13.46
C VAL A 121 5.33 8.30 -14.66
N LEU A 122 4.94 7.10 -15.08
CA LEU A 122 4.14 6.80 -16.26
C LEU A 122 2.90 5.96 -15.89
N THR A 123 2.44 6.05 -14.65
CA THR A 123 1.31 5.26 -14.14
C THR A 123 0.08 5.42 -15.01
N ALA A 124 -0.59 4.33 -15.36
CA ALA A 124 -1.83 4.34 -16.16
C ALA A 124 -1.67 5.07 -17.52
N THR A 125 -0.54 4.86 -18.19
CA THR A 125 -0.29 5.31 -19.58
C THR A 125 -0.39 4.16 -20.58
N GLU A 126 -0.31 4.46 -21.89
CA GLU A 126 -0.35 3.47 -22.97
C GLU A 126 1.04 2.94 -23.37
N VAL A 127 2.05 3.18 -22.54
CA VAL A 127 3.43 2.74 -22.78
C VAL A 127 3.50 1.21 -22.81
N THR A 128 4.27 0.71 -23.78
CA THR A 128 4.60 -0.71 -23.95
C THR A 128 6.10 -0.93 -24.14
N ASP A 129 6.77 0.01 -24.82
CA ASP A 129 8.19 -0.06 -25.13
C ASP A 129 9.01 0.85 -24.23
N LEU A 130 9.94 0.27 -23.47
CA LEU A 130 10.89 0.98 -22.62
C LEU A 130 12.26 1.18 -23.30
N SER A 131 12.45 0.76 -24.55
CA SER A 131 13.72 0.89 -25.27
C SER A 131 14.31 2.31 -25.27
N PRO A 132 13.52 3.41 -25.30
CA PRO A 132 14.07 4.76 -25.20
C PRO A 132 14.75 5.07 -23.85
N LEU A 133 14.44 4.30 -22.80
CA LEU A 133 15.02 4.47 -21.46
C LEU A 133 16.35 3.72 -21.27
N ALA A 134 16.79 2.94 -22.27
CA ALA A 134 18.05 2.22 -22.21
C ALA A 134 19.24 3.18 -21.99
N ASN A 135 20.16 2.78 -21.11
CA ASN A 135 21.31 3.59 -20.67
C ASN A 135 20.95 4.94 -20.01
N SER A 136 19.73 5.09 -19.49
CA SER A 136 19.36 6.27 -18.70
C SER A 136 20.05 6.29 -17.33
N SER A 137 19.94 7.42 -16.62
CA SER A 137 20.39 7.57 -15.23
C SER A 137 19.25 7.41 -14.23
N LEU A 138 18.14 6.78 -14.63
CA LEU A 138 16.94 6.67 -13.80
C LEU A 138 17.22 5.91 -12.51
N LYS A 139 16.77 6.48 -11.41
CA LYS A 139 16.79 5.86 -10.09
C LYS A 139 15.41 5.43 -9.63
N ARG A 140 14.38 6.16 -10.03
CA ARG A 140 12.99 5.91 -9.66
C ARG A 140 12.13 5.84 -10.92
N LEU A 141 11.46 4.71 -11.11
CA LEU A 141 10.59 4.49 -12.25
C LEU A 141 9.26 3.88 -11.77
N SER A 142 8.15 4.50 -12.16
CA SER A 142 6.83 3.85 -12.09
C SER A 142 6.28 3.69 -13.50
N ILE A 143 5.99 2.43 -13.85
CA ILE A 143 5.28 1.98 -15.06
C ILE A 143 3.99 1.25 -14.66
N ALA A 144 3.49 1.50 -13.46
CA ALA A 144 2.29 0.88 -12.92
C ALA A 144 1.10 1.04 -13.87
N GLU A 145 0.27 0.01 -13.98
CA GLU A 145 -0.97 0.05 -14.78
C GLU A 145 -0.73 0.39 -16.27
N THR A 146 0.45 0.04 -16.80
CA THR A 146 0.78 0.13 -18.23
C THR A 146 0.75 -1.26 -18.89
N ASN A 147 0.96 -1.33 -20.20
CA ASN A 147 1.03 -2.59 -20.94
C ASN A 147 2.46 -3.11 -21.14
N VAL A 148 3.42 -2.63 -20.35
CA VAL A 148 4.82 -3.11 -20.38
C VAL A 148 4.88 -4.58 -19.95
N ASN A 149 5.72 -5.35 -20.63
CA ASN A 149 6.03 -6.75 -20.30
C ASN A 149 7.52 -7.09 -20.36
N ASP A 150 8.33 -6.24 -21.01
CA ASP A 150 9.76 -6.44 -21.18
C ASP A 150 10.55 -5.40 -20.37
N LEU A 151 11.31 -5.88 -19.37
CA LEU A 151 12.19 -5.05 -18.56
C LEU A 151 13.64 -5.02 -19.05
N SER A 152 13.97 -5.68 -20.17
CA SER A 152 15.33 -5.73 -20.72
C SER A 152 15.99 -4.34 -20.89
N PRO A 153 15.25 -3.27 -21.30
CA PRO A 153 15.82 -1.93 -21.37
C PRO A 153 16.29 -1.36 -20.02
N LEU A 154 15.85 -1.94 -18.90
CA LEU A 154 16.23 -1.52 -17.54
C LEU A 154 17.49 -2.21 -17.02
N ALA A 155 18.05 -3.16 -17.76
CA ALA A 155 19.25 -3.88 -17.37
C ALA A 155 20.44 -2.92 -17.12
N GLY A 156 21.08 -3.06 -15.97
CA GLY A 156 22.25 -2.26 -15.58
C GLY A 156 21.95 -0.81 -15.23
N LEU A 157 20.69 -0.37 -15.21
CA LEU A 157 20.32 0.96 -14.74
C LEU A 157 20.53 1.08 -13.22
N PRO A 158 20.88 2.28 -12.70
CA PRO A 158 21.08 2.51 -11.27
C PRO A 158 19.75 2.66 -10.52
N LEU A 159 18.77 1.80 -10.81
CA LEU A 159 17.44 1.84 -10.20
C LEU A 159 17.53 1.50 -8.71
N GLU A 160 16.95 2.40 -7.91
CA GLU A 160 16.75 2.25 -6.46
C GLU A 160 15.30 1.90 -6.14
N GLN A 161 14.35 2.34 -6.98
CA GLN A 161 12.92 2.07 -6.82
C GLN A 161 12.27 1.76 -8.17
N LEU A 162 11.50 0.68 -8.21
CA LEU A 162 10.69 0.31 -9.36
C LEU A 162 9.28 -0.08 -8.92
N ASP A 163 8.29 0.53 -9.58
CA ASP A 163 6.89 0.12 -9.49
C ASP A 163 6.39 -0.31 -10.87
N ALA A 164 6.10 -1.60 -10.96
CA ALA A 164 5.56 -2.25 -12.14
C ALA A 164 4.26 -2.99 -11.83
N ARG A 165 3.50 -2.55 -10.80
CA ARG A 165 2.22 -3.19 -10.46
C ARG A 165 1.24 -3.14 -11.63
N GLN A 166 0.37 -4.14 -11.73
CA GLN A 166 -0.68 -4.21 -12.76
C GLN A 166 -0.11 -4.07 -14.19
N THR A 167 1.06 -4.65 -14.43
CA THR A 167 1.66 -4.81 -15.76
C THR A 167 1.69 -6.28 -16.14
N LYS A 168 2.21 -6.61 -17.33
CA LYS A 168 2.33 -8.01 -17.80
C LYS A 168 3.75 -8.53 -17.68
N VAL A 169 4.53 -7.98 -16.75
CA VAL A 169 5.90 -8.42 -16.49
C VAL A 169 5.87 -9.82 -15.88
N ALA A 170 6.66 -10.72 -16.46
CA ALA A 170 6.89 -12.06 -15.94
C ALA A 170 8.39 -12.31 -15.65
N ASP A 171 9.27 -11.77 -16.51
CA ASP A 171 10.72 -11.89 -16.39
C ASP A 171 11.32 -10.66 -15.72
N ILE A 172 11.93 -10.87 -14.55
CA ILE A 172 12.65 -9.84 -13.79
C ILE A 172 14.17 -10.06 -13.79
N SER A 173 14.69 -10.96 -14.63
CA SER A 173 16.14 -11.18 -14.80
C SER A 173 16.95 -9.91 -15.13
N PRO A 174 16.42 -8.90 -15.85
CA PRO A 174 17.12 -7.63 -16.05
C PRO A 174 17.45 -6.87 -14.75
N LEU A 175 16.77 -7.18 -13.64
CA LEU A 175 16.96 -6.51 -12.35
C LEU A 175 18.07 -7.13 -11.49
N SER A 176 18.71 -8.21 -11.95
CA SER A 176 19.66 -9.02 -11.15
C SER A 176 20.89 -8.29 -10.61
N GLU A 177 21.30 -7.19 -11.24
CA GLU A 177 22.43 -6.36 -10.80
C GLU A 177 21.99 -4.98 -10.27
N ALA A 178 20.69 -4.73 -10.19
CA ALA A 178 20.15 -3.45 -9.74
C ALA A 178 20.46 -3.20 -8.25
N GLN A 179 20.41 -1.94 -7.81
CA GLN A 179 20.57 -1.56 -6.40
C GLN A 179 19.22 -1.23 -5.77
N LEU A 180 18.21 -2.03 -6.11
CA LEU A 180 16.82 -1.81 -5.71
C LEU A 180 16.68 -1.89 -4.19
N GLN A 181 16.08 -0.86 -3.62
CA GLN A 181 15.65 -0.79 -2.23
C GLN A 181 14.14 -1.02 -2.11
N GLN A 182 13.37 -0.66 -3.14
CA GLN A 182 11.93 -0.84 -3.17
C GLN A 182 11.49 -1.41 -4.52
N LEU A 183 10.72 -2.49 -4.49
CA LEU A 183 10.20 -3.14 -5.69
C LEU A 183 8.73 -3.51 -5.47
N VAL A 184 7.87 -3.01 -6.35
CA VAL A 184 6.43 -3.31 -6.36
C VAL A 184 6.09 -4.01 -7.68
N LEU A 185 5.63 -5.25 -7.57
CA LEU A 185 5.26 -6.17 -8.65
C LEU A 185 3.84 -6.71 -8.48
N MET A 186 3.01 -6.05 -7.66
CA MET A 186 1.65 -6.48 -7.37
C MET A 186 0.84 -6.68 -8.67
N GLU A 187 0.06 -7.76 -8.76
CA GLU A 187 -0.77 -8.08 -9.94
C GLU A 187 0.06 -8.14 -11.25
N THR A 188 1.25 -8.75 -11.19
CA THR A 188 2.05 -9.11 -12.37
C THR A 188 2.09 -10.64 -12.55
N GLU A 189 2.74 -11.11 -13.61
CA GLU A 189 2.87 -12.54 -13.92
C GLU A 189 4.13 -13.20 -13.32
N VAL A 190 4.90 -12.45 -12.51
CA VAL A 190 6.16 -12.90 -11.90
C VAL A 190 5.95 -14.15 -11.04
N ALA A 191 6.86 -15.10 -11.17
CA ALA A 191 6.91 -16.33 -10.38
C ALA A 191 8.29 -16.60 -9.77
N ASP A 192 9.36 -16.27 -10.50
CA ASP A 192 10.75 -16.53 -10.10
C ASP A 192 11.38 -15.28 -9.46
N LEU A 193 11.75 -15.39 -8.19
CA LEU A 193 12.44 -14.35 -7.43
C LEU A 193 13.97 -14.50 -7.44
N SER A 194 14.54 -15.48 -8.14
CA SER A 194 15.98 -15.71 -8.20
C SER A 194 16.79 -14.45 -8.58
N PRO A 195 16.32 -13.58 -9.50
CA PRO A 195 17.01 -12.34 -9.81
C PRO A 195 17.12 -11.35 -8.64
N LEU A 196 16.31 -11.50 -7.58
CA LEU A 196 16.35 -10.62 -6.42
C LEU A 196 17.35 -11.06 -5.34
N ALA A 197 18.00 -12.21 -5.52
CA ALA A 197 18.91 -12.77 -4.54
C ALA A 197 20.08 -11.82 -4.25
N GLY A 198 20.26 -11.45 -2.98
CA GLY A 198 21.34 -10.58 -2.52
C GLY A 198 21.16 -9.09 -2.78
N LEU A 199 20.03 -8.67 -3.38
CA LEU A 199 19.73 -7.24 -3.56
C LEU A 199 19.47 -6.55 -2.21
N PRO A 200 19.80 -5.25 -2.07
CA PRO A 200 19.63 -4.52 -0.81
C PRO A 200 18.17 -4.09 -0.54
N LEU A 201 17.20 -4.93 -0.90
CA LEU A 201 15.77 -4.64 -0.79
C LEU A 201 15.35 -4.40 0.65
N LYS A 202 14.54 -3.36 0.84
CA LYS A 202 13.87 -2.98 2.09
C LYS A 202 12.37 -3.22 2.03
N LEU A 203 11.78 -3.03 0.86
CA LEU A 203 10.36 -3.25 0.60
C LEU A 203 10.21 -4.09 -0.66
N LEU A 204 9.46 -5.18 -0.54
CA LEU A 204 9.04 -6.00 -1.67
C LEU A 204 7.54 -6.26 -1.58
N ASP A 205 6.82 -5.94 -2.64
CA ASP A 205 5.43 -6.32 -2.83
C ASP A 205 5.30 -7.19 -4.08
N VAL A 206 4.90 -8.44 -3.88
CA VAL A 206 4.60 -9.41 -4.94
C VAL A 206 3.18 -9.95 -4.78
N SER A 207 2.29 -9.17 -4.19
CA SER A 207 0.89 -9.56 -3.96
C SER A 207 0.19 -9.88 -5.29
N LYS A 208 -0.67 -10.90 -5.32
CA LYS A 208 -1.40 -11.36 -6.51
C LYS A 208 -0.49 -11.68 -7.70
N THR A 209 0.68 -12.26 -7.42
CA THR A 209 1.58 -12.82 -8.43
C THR A 209 1.58 -14.35 -8.33
N ASN A 210 2.35 -15.02 -9.19
CA ASN A 210 2.49 -16.48 -9.19
C ASN A 210 3.66 -16.96 -8.31
N VAL A 211 4.17 -16.11 -7.41
CA VAL A 211 5.25 -16.45 -6.50
C VAL A 211 4.81 -17.53 -5.52
N SER A 212 5.68 -18.52 -5.30
CA SER A 212 5.49 -19.58 -4.31
C SER A 212 6.77 -19.94 -3.54
N ASP A 213 7.95 -19.66 -4.11
CA ASP A 213 9.25 -19.90 -3.49
C ASP A 213 9.89 -18.59 -3.00
N LEU A 214 10.15 -18.52 -1.70
CA LEU A 214 10.82 -17.38 -1.05
C LEU A 214 12.32 -17.62 -0.82
N THR A 215 12.87 -18.78 -1.20
CA THR A 215 14.29 -19.12 -1.01
C THR A 215 15.24 -18.02 -1.50
N PRO A 216 15.01 -17.36 -2.65
CA PRO A 216 15.88 -16.27 -3.10
C PRO A 216 15.95 -15.07 -2.16
N LEU A 217 14.97 -14.90 -1.27
CA LEU A 217 14.91 -13.78 -0.31
C LEU A 217 15.65 -14.07 1.00
N ALA A 218 16.19 -15.28 1.18
CA ALA A 218 16.86 -15.67 2.42
C ALA A 218 18.00 -14.70 2.78
N GLY A 219 17.92 -14.08 3.96
CA GLY A 219 18.92 -13.11 4.44
C GLY A 219 18.81 -11.71 3.83
N THR A 220 17.85 -11.46 2.94
CA THR A 220 17.58 -10.11 2.42
C THR A 220 17.06 -9.22 3.56
N PRO A 221 17.58 -7.99 3.74
CA PRO A 221 17.26 -7.17 4.91
C PRO A 221 15.92 -6.40 4.74
N LEU A 222 14.86 -7.12 4.36
CA LEU A 222 13.51 -6.59 4.17
C LEU A 222 12.93 -6.12 5.51
N THR A 223 12.30 -4.96 5.48
CA THR A 223 11.49 -4.42 6.58
C THR A 223 10.00 -4.50 6.28
N GLY A 224 9.62 -4.50 4.99
CA GLY A 224 8.25 -4.71 4.54
C GLY A 224 8.18 -5.79 3.45
N LEU A 225 7.36 -6.81 3.67
CA LEU A 225 7.13 -7.88 2.70
C LEU A 225 5.63 -8.14 2.57
N TYR A 226 5.14 -8.05 1.34
CA TYR A 226 3.73 -8.21 1.02
C TYR A 226 3.56 -9.33 -0.01
N LEU A 227 2.81 -10.36 0.39
CA LEU A 227 2.66 -11.63 -0.32
C LEU A 227 1.18 -11.98 -0.50
N GLU A 228 0.28 -10.99 -0.42
CA GLU A 228 -1.15 -11.25 -0.40
C GLU A 228 -1.58 -12.00 -1.67
N GLU A 229 -2.45 -13.00 -1.54
CA GLU A 229 -3.04 -13.75 -2.65
C GLU A 229 -1.97 -14.39 -3.57
N THR A 230 -0.86 -14.86 -2.98
CA THR A 230 0.17 -15.69 -3.63
C THR A 230 0.05 -17.16 -3.21
N ASP A 231 0.78 -18.05 -3.89
CA ASP A 231 0.78 -19.50 -3.59
C ASP A 231 1.83 -19.91 -2.54
N VAL A 232 2.42 -18.94 -1.84
CA VAL A 232 3.40 -19.15 -0.77
C VAL A 232 2.81 -20.00 0.35
N SER A 233 3.56 -21.00 0.81
CA SER A 233 3.23 -21.84 1.96
C SER A 233 4.40 -22.02 2.93
N ASP A 234 5.64 -22.02 2.41
CA ASP A 234 6.86 -22.08 3.19
C ASP A 234 7.44 -20.68 3.40
N ILE A 235 7.48 -20.25 4.66
CA ILE A 235 8.09 -18.98 5.09
C ILE A 235 9.40 -19.18 5.86
N THR A 236 10.00 -20.37 5.84
CA THR A 236 11.31 -20.65 6.43
C THR A 236 12.40 -19.65 6.00
N PRO A 237 12.46 -19.19 4.74
CA PRO A 237 13.44 -18.18 4.32
C PRO A 237 13.36 -16.85 5.09
N LEU A 238 12.24 -16.57 5.77
CA LEU A 238 12.03 -15.33 6.53
C LEU A 238 12.71 -15.33 7.91
N PHE A 239 13.21 -16.49 8.36
CA PHE A 239 13.75 -16.65 9.70
C PHE A 239 14.84 -15.61 10.03
N GLY A 240 14.63 -14.85 11.11
CA GLY A 240 15.58 -13.87 11.62
C GLY A 240 15.72 -12.59 10.79
N MET A 241 14.89 -12.39 9.76
CA MET A 241 14.89 -11.15 8.98
C MET A 241 14.35 -9.97 9.81
N PRO A 242 14.76 -8.72 9.52
CA PRO A 242 14.33 -7.53 10.26
C PRO A 242 12.96 -7.02 9.80
N LEU A 243 12.00 -7.92 9.54
CA LEU A 243 10.66 -7.56 9.07
C LEU A 243 9.91 -6.79 10.18
N ASP A 244 9.36 -5.64 9.80
CA ASP A 244 8.44 -4.85 10.63
C ASP A 244 6.99 -5.04 10.17
N LYS A 245 6.79 -5.21 8.85
CA LYS A 245 5.50 -5.47 8.21
C LYS A 245 5.53 -6.74 7.38
N LEU A 246 4.60 -7.64 7.65
CA LEU A 246 4.44 -8.89 6.90
C LEU A 246 2.96 -9.15 6.63
N TRP A 247 2.56 -9.13 5.36
CA TRP A 247 1.19 -9.40 4.95
C TRP A 247 1.10 -10.69 4.14
N LEU A 248 0.40 -11.66 4.69
CA LEU A 248 0.26 -13.02 4.17
C LEU A 248 -1.18 -13.33 3.76
N LYS A 249 -2.02 -12.31 3.53
CA LYS A 249 -3.44 -12.50 3.29
C LYS A 249 -3.67 -13.52 2.16
N GLY A 250 -4.53 -14.52 2.37
CA GLY A 250 -4.91 -15.47 1.33
C GLY A 250 -3.77 -16.35 0.81
N THR A 251 -2.64 -16.41 1.52
CA THR A 251 -1.57 -17.38 1.25
C THR A 251 -1.91 -18.75 1.84
N ARG A 252 -1.07 -19.75 1.58
CA ARG A 252 -1.24 -21.13 2.05
C ARG A 252 -0.40 -21.43 3.31
N VAL A 253 0.06 -20.39 4.00
CA VAL A 253 0.89 -20.52 5.20
C VAL A 253 0.10 -21.15 6.34
N THR A 254 0.72 -22.11 7.04
CA THR A 254 0.17 -22.78 8.23
C THR A 254 1.16 -22.74 9.40
N ASP A 255 2.45 -22.92 9.13
CA ASP A 255 3.50 -22.88 10.13
C ASP A 255 4.05 -21.46 10.29
N LEU A 256 3.90 -20.91 11.50
CA LEU A 256 4.44 -19.60 11.87
C LEU A 256 5.81 -19.68 12.56
N SER A 257 6.36 -20.88 12.81
CA SER A 257 7.62 -21.08 13.53
C SER A 257 8.81 -20.25 13.01
N PRO A 258 8.93 -19.95 11.70
CA PRO A 258 10.01 -19.07 11.20
C PRO A 258 9.93 -17.63 11.73
N LEU A 259 8.77 -17.20 12.25
CA LEU A 259 8.55 -15.86 12.78
C LEU A 259 8.91 -15.74 14.29
N ALA A 260 9.40 -16.80 14.91
CA ALA A 260 9.66 -16.84 16.35
C ALA A 260 10.62 -15.72 16.80
N GLY A 261 10.27 -15.02 17.89
CA GLY A 261 11.07 -13.94 18.46
C GLY A 261 11.10 -12.63 17.66
N MET A 262 10.42 -12.56 16.51
CA MET A 262 10.36 -11.35 15.68
C MET A 262 9.40 -10.30 16.25
N ARG A 263 9.59 -9.04 15.84
CA ARG A 263 8.77 -7.89 16.26
C ARG A 263 8.06 -7.32 15.04
N PHE A 264 6.73 -7.19 15.11
CA PHE A 264 5.95 -6.63 14.01
C PHE A 264 5.21 -5.37 14.45
N SER A 265 5.23 -4.32 13.63
CA SER A 265 4.22 -3.28 13.70
C SER A 265 2.91 -3.77 13.09
N GLU A 266 2.99 -4.58 12.04
CA GLU A 266 1.86 -5.10 11.27
C GLU A 266 2.10 -6.55 10.82
N LEU A 267 1.26 -7.48 11.30
CA LEU A 267 1.23 -8.87 10.87
C LEU A 267 -0.18 -9.23 10.42
N SER A 268 -0.34 -9.49 9.12
CA SER A 268 -1.61 -9.93 8.56
C SER A 268 -1.54 -11.40 8.16
N LEU A 269 -2.41 -12.20 8.79
CA LEU A 269 -2.65 -13.62 8.49
C LEU A 269 -4.06 -13.83 7.93
N THR A 270 -4.71 -12.76 7.46
CA THR A 270 -6.10 -12.80 6.98
C THR A 270 -6.32 -13.89 5.94
N ASP A 271 -7.40 -14.66 6.05
CA ASP A 271 -7.77 -15.72 5.09
C ASP A 271 -6.66 -16.76 4.85
N THR A 272 -5.75 -16.95 5.81
CA THR A 272 -4.78 -18.06 5.80
C THR A 272 -5.35 -19.29 6.51
N PRO A 273 -4.88 -20.51 6.19
CA PRO A 273 -5.32 -21.73 6.87
C PRO A 273 -4.74 -21.92 8.29
N VAL A 274 -4.07 -20.92 8.86
CA VAL A 274 -3.50 -20.95 10.22
C VAL A 274 -4.60 -21.24 11.25
N ASP A 275 -4.33 -22.21 12.12
CA ASP A 275 -5.15 -22.58 13.29
C ASP A 275 -4.35 -22.48 14.62
N ASP A 276 -3.04 -22.69 14.56
CA ASP A 276 -2.11 -22.55 15.69
C ASP A 276 -1.29 -21.26 15.61
N ILE A 277 -1.35 -20.47 16.69
CA ILE A 277 -0.59 -19.22 16.87
C ILE A 277 0.36 -19.29 18.07
N GLU A 278 0.75 -20.48 18.53
CA GLU A 278 1.68 -20.65 19.66
C GLU A 278 2.97 -19.84 19.46
N THR A 279 3.47 -19.74 18.22
CA THR A 279 4.68 -18.94 17.92
C THR A 279 4.54 -17.48 18.34
N CYS A 280 3.34 -16.90 18.33
CA CYS A 280 3.12 -15.53 18.78
C CYS A 280 3.53 -15.31 20.24
N SER A 281 3.49 -16.35 21.10
CA SER A 281 3.93 -16.26 22.51
C SER A 281 5.42 -15.90 22.67
N THR A 282 6.21 -16.13 21.60
CA THR A 282 7.64 -15.79 21.55
C THR A 282 7.91 -14.36 21.05
N MET A 283 6.91 -13.70 20.46
CA MET A 283 7.05 -12.37 19.88
C MET A 283 6.93 -11.30 20.98
N PRO A 284 7.91 -10.39 21.15
CA PRO A 284 7.88 -9.40 22.22
C PRO A 284 6.77 -8.35 22.06
N SER A 285 6.34 -8.05 20.83
CA SER A 285 5.23 -7.13 20.55
C SER A 285 4.71 -7.28 19.13
N ILE A 286 3.40 -7.15 18.96
CA ILE A 286 2.72 -7.07 17.66
C ILE A 286 1.82 -5.84 17.67
N GLY A 287 2.11 -4.80 16.89
CA GLY A 287 1.29 -3.59 16.87
C GLY A 287 -0.15 -3.89 16.42
N ILE A 288 -0.28 -4.41 15.21
CA ILE A 288 -1.56 -4.81 14.62
C ILE A 288 -1.46 -6.26 14.15
N LEU A 289 -2.42 -7.08 14.62
CA LEU A 289 -2.55 -8.48 14.25
C LEU A 289 -3.91 -8.71 13.59
N TRP A 290 -3.91 -9.12 12.32
CA TRP A 290 -5.11 -9.55 11.61
C TRP A 290 -5.16 -11.07 11.48
N LEU A 291 -6.17 -11.68 12.09
CA LEU A 291 -6.51 -13.11 12.05
C LEU A 291 -7.88 -13.33 11.39
N ARG A 292 -8.41 -12.33 10.68
CA ARG A 292 -9.72 -12.43 10.02
C ARG A 292 -9.77 -13.66 9.10
N GLY A 293 -10.85 -14.43 9.18
CA GLY A 293 -11.07 -15.59 8.30
C GLY A 293 -10.06 -16.74 8.50
N THR A 294 -9.26 -16.72 9.56
CA THR A 294 -8.38 -17.84 9.93
C THR A 294 -9.16 -18.93 10.68
N ARG A 295 -8.48 -20.04 10.98
CA ARG A 295 -9.04 -21.15 11.78
C ARG A 295 -8.67 -21.07 13.25
N VAL A 296 -8.08 -19.95 13.69
CA VAL A 296 -7.63 -19.74 15.07
C VAL A 296 -8.84 -19.68 16.00
N SER A 297 -8.88 -20.57 16.98
CA SER A 297 -9.88 -20.57 18.06
C SER A 297 -9.30 -20.26 19.44
N ASN A 298 -7.98 -20.40 19.62
CA ASN A 298 -7.31 -20.28 20.90
C ASN A 298 -6.40 -19.04 20.93
N LEU A 299 -6.74 -18.06 21.78
CA LEU A 299 -5.95 -16.83 21.95
C LEU A 299 -4.94 -16.90 23.12
N ALA A 300 -4.81 -18.03 23.82
CA ALA A 300 -3.87 -18.16 24.94
C ALA A 300 -2.44 -17.73 24.62
N PRO A 301 -1.88 -17.99 23.41
CA PRO A 301 -0.55 -17.51 23.05
C PRO A 301 -0.37 -15.99 23.08
N LEU A 302 -1.47 -15.23 23.00
CA LEU A 302 -1.45 -13.76 23.03
C LEU A 302 -1.48 -13.18 24.45
N ALA A 303 -1.60 -14.00 25.51
CA ALA A 303 -1.74 -13.51 26.88
C ALA A 303 -0.58 -12.59 27.30
N GLY A 304 0.66 -13.01 27.00
CA GLY A 304 1.88 -12.26 27.32
C GLY A 304 2.37 -11.30 26.24
N VAL A 305 1.69 -11.23 25.09
CA VAL A 305 2.12 -10.39 23.95
C VAL A 305 1.50 -9.01 24.08
N GLU A 306 2.33 -7.98 23.90
CA GLU A 306 1.86 -6.60 23.77
C GLU A 306 1.21 -6.40 22.40
N ILE A 307 -0.09 -6.08 22.38
CA ILE A 307 -0.88 -5.93 21.16
C ILE A 307 -1.75 -4.68 21.25
N THR A 308 -1.69 -3.82 20.23
CA THR A 308 -2.51 -2.59 20.17
C THR A 308 -3.82 -2.80 19.43
N SER A 309 -3.82 -3.63 18.39
CA SER A 309 -4.99 -3.89 17.57
C SER A 309 -5.08 -5.36 17.21
N LEU A 310 -6.21 -5.99 17.52
CA LEU A 310 -6.49 -7.39 17.21
C LEU A 310 -7.77 -7.51 16.39
N ASP A 311 -7.68 -8.18 15.25
CA ASP A 311 -8.83 -8.53 14.43
C ASP A 311 -8.95 -10.06 14.34
N VAL A 312 -10.02 -10.61 14.91
CA VAL A 312 -10.38 -12.04 14.85
C VAL A 312 -11.73 -12.22 14.16
N GLN A 313 -12.10 -11.29 13.27
CA GLN A 313 -13.36 -11.36 12.54
C GLN A 313 -13.50 -12.69 11.79
N ASP A 314 -14.67 -13.31 11.86
CA ASP A 314 -14.97 -14.59 11.21
C ASP A 314 -14.02 -15.76 11.61
N ALA A 315 -13.22 -15.60 12.67
CA ALA A 315 -12.44 -16.68 13.26
C ALA A 315 -13.25 -17.36 14.38
N PRO A 316 -13.10 -18.69 14.59
CA PRO A 316 -13.88 -19.46 15.56
C PRO A 316 -13.47 -19.22 17.04
N VAL A 317 -13.06 -18.00 17.37
CA VAL A 317 -12.71 -17.58 18.73
C VAL A 317 -13.98 -17.46 19.58
N SER A 318 -13.98 -18.08 20.75
CA SER A 318 -15.06 -17.94 21.74
C SER A 318 -14.59 -17.39 23.10
N ASP A 319 -13.29 -17.55 23.42
CA ASP A 319 -12.72 -17.16 24.70
C ASP A 319 -11.83 -15.91 24.57
N LEU A 320 -12.26 -14.82 25.22
CA LEU A 320 -11.50 -13.58 25.34
C LEU A 320 -10.69 -13.48 26.64
N GLY A 321 -10.71 -14.50 27.50
CA GLY A 321 -9.94 -14.58 28.74
C GLY A 321 -8.46 -14.20 28.58
N PRO A 322 -7.76 -14.66 27.53
CA PRO A 322 -6.37 -14.26 27.27
C PRO A 322 -6.13 -12.76 27.03
N LEU A 323 -7.18 -11.98 26.74
CA LEU A 323 -7.10 -10.53 26.56
C LEU A 323 -7.33 -9.74 27.86
N ALA A 324 -7.75 -10.41 28.94
CA ALA A 324 -8.06 -9.75 30.20
C ALA A 324 -6.87 -8.94 30.74
N GLY A 325 -7.13 -7.69 31.15
CA GLY A 325 -6.11 -6.80 31.70
C GLY A 325 -5.09 -6.24 30.70
N LYS A 326 -5.21 -6.53 29.40
CA LYS A 326 -4.29 -6.05 28.35
C LYS A 326 -4.50 -4.55 28.05
N GLN A 327 -3.88 -3.70 28.86
CA GLN A 327 -4.02 -2.23 28.76
C GLN A 327 -3.46 -1.62 27.47
N SER A 328 -2.61 -2.35 26.75
CA SER A 328 -2.11 -1.93 25.43
C SER A 328 -3.13 -2.09 24.31
N LEU A 329 -4.16 -2.92 24.49
CA LEU A 329 -5.17 -3.19 23.47
C LEU A 329 -6.13 -2.00 23.36
N GLU A 330 -6.13 -1.36 22.19
CA GLU A 330 -6.98 -0.20 21.90
C GLU A 330 -8.08 -0.52 20.89
N ARG A 331 -7.85 -1.50 20.00
CA ARG A 331 -8.79 -1.86 18.94
C ARG A 331 -9.01 -3.36 18.91
N LEU A 332 -10.28 -3.76 18.95
CA LEU A 332 -10.68 -5.17 18.90
C LEU A 332 -11.82 -5.36 17.91
N ASN A 333 -11.64 -6.27 16.95
CA ASN A 333 -12.69 -6.74 16.05
C ASN A 333 -12.96 -8.22 16.30
N ILE A 334 -14.17 -8.53 16.77
CA ILE A 334 -14.69 -9.87 17.07
C ILE A 334 -15.99 -10.16 16.30
N ALA A 335 -16.34 -9.34 15.30
CA ALA A 335 -17.54 -9.56 14.49
C ALA A 335 -17.49 -10.93 13.79
N GLY A 336 -18.61 -11.64 13.72
CA GLY A 336 -18.67 -12.96 13.09
C GLY A 336 -17.94 -14.08 13.86
N SER A 337 -17.31 -13.79 15.00
CA SER A 337 -16.71 -14.81 15.87
C SER A 337 -17.76 -15.53 16.73
N HIS A 338 -17.31 -16.52 17.50
CA HIS A 338 -18.14 -17.29 18.45
C HIS A 338 -18.13 -16.72 19.87
N VAL A 339 -17.70 -15.47 20.05
CA VAL A 339 -17.68 -14.80 21.35
C VAL A 339 -19.11 -14.52 21.81
N THR A 340 -19.45 -15.00 23.01
CA THR A 340 -20.73 -14.71 23.68
C THR A 340 -20.58 -13.95 24.99
N ASP A 341 -19.36 -13.86 25.52
CA ASP A 341 -19.07 -13.25 26.83
C ASP A 341 -18.01 -12.15 26.72
N LEU A 342 -18.42 -10.91 27.01
CA LEU A 342 -17.57 -9.74 27.00
C LEU A 342 -17.00 -9.38 28.39
N ARG A 343 -17.28 -10.18 29.43
CA ARG A 343 -16.70 -9.96 30.76
C ARG A 343 -15.17 -9.85 30.79
N PRO A 344 -14.40 -10.60 29.98
CA PRO A 344 -12.95 -10.45 29.90
C PRO A 344 -12.47 -9.06 29.46
N LEU A 345 -13.33 -8.24 28.85
CA LEU A 345 -13.00 -6.87 28.45
C LEU A 345 -13.07 -5.87 29.62
N GLU A 346 -13.48 -6.31 30.81
CA GLU A 346 -13.56 -5.44 31.99
C GLU A 346 -12.19 -4.83 32.35
N GLY A 347 -12.18 -3.52 32.55
CA GLY A 347 -10.97 -2.78 32.89
C GLY A 347 -10.03 -2.51 31.72
N LEU A 348 -10.36 -2.95 30.49
CA LEU A 348 -9.66 -2.51 29.29
C LEU A 348 -10.05 -1.07 28.90
N SER A 349 -9.19 -0.42 28.14
CA SER A 349 -9.38 0.95 27.65
C SER A 349 -9.49 0.98 26.12
N LEU A 350 -10.41 0.17 25.57
CA LEU A 350 -10.61 0.12 24.11
C LEU A 350 -11.07 1.48 23.59
N ARG A 351 -10.54 1.88 22.45
CA ARG A 351 -10.97 3.02 21.62
C ARG A 351 -11.97 2.59 20.54
N ARG A 352 -11.82 1.36 20.02
CA ARG A 352 -12.76 0.80 19.03
C ARG A 352 -13.05 -0.65 19.34
N LEU A 353 -14.33 -1.01 19.33
CA LEU A 353 -14.79 -2.39 19.40
C LEU A 353 -15.78 -2.66 18.27
N ILE A 354 -15.55 -3.74 17.53
CA ILE A 354 -16.46 -4.24 16.49
C ILE A 354 -16.91 -5.62 16.89
N PHE A 355 -18.22 -5.86 16.98
CA PHE A 355 -18.77 -7.13 17.44
C PHE A 355 -20.17 -7.38 16.88
N THR A 356 -20.62 -8.63 16.89
CA THR A 356 -21.97 -9.01 16.47
C THR A 356 -22.89 -9.01 17.71
N PRO A 357 -23.77 -8.00 17.91
CA PRO A 357 -24.46 -7.83 19.19
C PRO A 357 -25.41 -8.98 19.52
N ALA A 358 -26.05 -9.56 18.49
CA ALA A 358 -26.94 -10.70 18.62
C ALA A 358 -26.28 -11.96 19.21
N ASN A 359 -24.94 -12.07 19.13
CA ASN A 359 -24.22 -13.22 19.67
C ASN A 359 -23.91 -13.07 21.17
N ILE A 360 -24.06 -11.88 21.75
CA ILE A 360 -23.57 -11.62 23.09
C ILE A 360 -24.62 -11.94 24.16
N GLU A 361 -24.27 -12.86 25.04
CA GLU A 361 -25.11 -13.28 26.17
C GLU A 361 -24.75 -12.54 27.47
N HIS A 362 -23.48 -12.16 27.64
CA HIS A 362 -22.95 -11.59 28.88
C HIS A 362 -21.99 -10.43 28.63
N GLY A 363 -22.01 -9.44 29.54
CA GLY A 363 -21.02 -8.36 29.59
C GLY A 363 -21.28 -7.17 28.66
N LEU A 364 -22.47 -7.06 28.07
CA LEU A 364 -22.85 -5.87 27.29
C LEU A 364 -22.78 -4.58 28.12
N ASP A 365 -23.15 -4.67 29.39
CA ASP A 365 -23.06 -3.60 30.37
C ASP A 365 -21.62 -3.13 30.59
N ILE A 366 -20.61 -3.98 30.32
CA ILE A 366 -19.19 -3.64 30.39
C ILE A 366 -18.81 -2.70 29.26
N VAL A 367 -19.19 -3.06 28.05
CA VAL A 367 -18.96 -2.21 26.88
C VAL A 367 -19.73 -0.89 27.02
N ARG A 368 -20.97 -0.93 27.50
CA ARG A 368 -21.82 0.26 27.68
C ARG A 368 -21.25 1.27 28.67
N ARG A 369 -20.51 0.82 29.69
CA ARG A 369 -19.84 1.69 30.68
C ARG A 369 -18.42 2.10 30.31
N MET A 370 -17.87 1.57 29.22
CA MET A 370 -16.50 1.83 28.79
C MET A 370 -16.41 3.22 28.12
N THR A 371 -16.05 4.23 28.90
CA THR A 371 -16.02 5.65 28.46
C THR A 371 -14.86 6.01 27.54
N THR A 372 -13.90 5.10 27.33
CA THR A 372 -12.77 5.26 26.43
C THR A 372 -13.10 4.98 24.97
N LEU A 373 -14.24 4.35 24.70
CA LEU A 373 -14.66 4.02 23.34
C LEU A 373 -14.94 5.30 22.55
N GLU A 374 -14.29 5.40 21.40
CA GLU A 374 -14.47 6.44 20.39
C GLU A 374 -15.37 5.92 19.26
N ALA A 375 -15.41 4.61 19.03
CA ALA A 375 -16.20 3.95 17.98
C ALA A 375 -16.71 2.56 18.39
N LEU A 376 -17.95 2.24 18.00
CA LEU A 376 -18.59 0.92 18.16
C LEU A 376 -19.28 0.52 16.85
N ASP A 377 -18.90 -0.64 16.29
CA ASP A 377 -19.43 -1.08 14.98
C ASP A 377 -19.89 -2.54 15.01
N VAL A 378 -20.64 -2.94 13.99
CA VAL A 378 -21.06 -4.34 13.77
C VAL A 378 -20.31 -5.03 12.62
N GLN A 379 -19.67 -4.26 11.74
CA GLN A 379 -18.89 -4.73 10.58
C GLN A 379 -17.75 -3.76 10.28
N PHE A 380 -16.62 -4.28 9.78
CA PHE A 380 -15.41 -3.48 9.49
C PHE A 380 -15.43 -2.77 8.13
N GLU A 381 -16.26 -3.22 7.18
CA GLU A 381 -16.06 -2.97 5.75
C GLU A 381 -16.53 -1.60 5.21
N ASP A 382 -17.26 -0.80 5.99
CA ASP A 382 -17.70 0.53 5.55
C ASP A 382 -17.16 1.66 6.46
N PRO A 383 -16.19 2.46 5.99
CA PRO A 383 -15.69 3.61 6.74
C PRO A 383 -16.73 4.73 6.90
N GLU A 384 -17.85 4.72 6.18
CA GLU A 384 -18.97 5.64 6.38
C GLU A 384 -19.91 5.22 7.51
N THR A 385 -19.77 4.00 8.06
CA THR A 385 -20.66 3.47 9.11
C THR A 385 -20.05 3.48 10.50
N VAL A 386 -18.93 4.16 10.74
CA VAL A 386 -18.30 4.21 12.07
C VAL A 386 -19.22 4.94 13.05
N LEU A 387 -19.88 4.22 13.95
CA LEU A 387 -20.83 4.81 14.88
C LEU A 387 -20.11 5.29 16.14
N ARG A 388 -20.51 6.49 16.60
CA ARG A 388 -20.16 6.93 17.95
C ARG A 388 -20.90 6.05 18.97
N PRO A 389 -20.36 5.86 20.19
CA PRO A 389 -21.00 5.00 21.18
C PRO A 389 -22.45 5.38 21.50
N ASP A 390 -22.78 6.67 21.58
CA ASP A 390 -24.15 7.14 21.82
C ASP A 390 -25.12 6.79 20.68
N GLU A 391 -24.67 6.94 19.43
CA GLU A 391 -25.41 6.54 18.25
C GLU A 391 -25.61 5.02 18.19
N PHE A 392 -24.57 4.25 18.49
CA PHE A 392 -24.62 2.79 18.55
C PHE A 392 -25.63 2.30 19.59
N TRP A 393 -25.57 2.81 20.83
CA TRP A 393 -26.48 2.37 21.88
C TRP A 393 -27.94 2.79 21.63
N SER A 394 -28.16 3.95 21.00
CA SER A 394 -29.50 4.37 20.56
C SER A 394 -30.10 3.36 19.57
N LYS A 395 -29.31 2.92 18.58
CA LYS A 395 -29.73 1.89 17.61
C LYS A 395 -29.92 0.52 18.26
N TYR A 396 -29.01 0.13 19.15
CA TYR A 396 -29.10 -1.13 19.89
C TYR A 396 -30.37 -1.21 20.73
N ASP A 397 -30.65 -0.17 21.52
CA ASP A 397 -31.86 -0.10 22.36
C ASP A 397 -33.16 -0.04 21.53
N ALA A 398 -33.08 0.41 20.27
CA ALA A 398 -34.19 0.39 19.33
C ALA A 398 -34.41 -0.98 18.64
N GLY A 399 -33.51 -1.96 18.87
CA GLY A 399 -33.56 -3.28 18.24
C GLY A 399 -33.09 -3.31 16.78
N ASP A 400 -32.32 -2.31 16.35
CA ASP A 400 -31.89 -2.19 14.95
C ASP A 400 -30.92 -3.30 14.51
N PHE A 401 -30.30 -4.00 15.47
CA PHE A 401 -29.31 -5.06 15.22
C PHE A 401 -29.87 -6.49 15.37
N ASP A 402 -31.16 -6.65 15.70
CA ASP A 402 -31.80 -7.97 15.93
C ASP A 402 -32.36 -8.62 14.65
N ARG A 403 -32.18 -7.99 13.48
CA ARG A 403 -32.74 -8.49 12.21
C ARG A 403 -31.70 -9.36 11.49
N GLU A 404 -32.01 -10.65 11.36
CA GLU A 404 -31.32 -11.51 10.40
C GLU A 404 -31.40 -10.90 9.00
N PRO A 405 -30.34 -11.01 8.17
CA PRO A 405 -30.47 -10.70 6.77
C PRO A 405 -31.51 -11.65 6.17
N THR A 406 -32.62 -11.09 5.68
CA THR A 406 -33.56 -11.84 4.84
C THR A 406 -32.78 -12.56 3.74
N PRO A 407 -32.92 -13.89 3.58
CA PRO A 407 -32.33 -14.56 2.44
C PRO A 407 -32.88 -13.88 1.17
N SER A 408 -31.97 -13.44 0.31
CA SER A 408 -32.30 -12.92 -1.02
C SER A 408 -33.26 -13.90 -1.68
N GLY A 409 -34.45 -13.42 -2.05
CA GLY A 409 -35.51 -14.25 -2.61
C GLY A 409 -35.00 -15.16 -3.73
N GLU A 410 -35.13 -16.46 -3.50
CA GLU A 410 -35.33 -17.42 -4.57
C GLU A 410 -36.60 -16.98 -5.32
N GLU A 411 -36.43 -16.45 -6.53
CA GLU A 411 -37.53 -16.39 -7.49
C GLU A 411 -37.90 -17.84 -7.83
N ASP A 412 -38.88 -18.37 -7.10
CA ASP A 412 -39.66 -19.55 -7.49
C ASP A 412 -40.37 -19.23 -8.82
N GLY A 413 -39.67 -19.51 -9.92
CA GLY A 413 -40.21 -19.56 -11.27
C GLY A 413 -41.14 -20.76 -11.42
N GLN A 414 -42.34 -20.67 -10.86
CA GLN A 414 -43.42 -21.62 -11.11
C GLN A 414 -44.03 -21.35 -12.49
N SER A 415 -43.42 -21.95 -13.53
CA SER A 415 -44.05 -22.11 -14.83
C SER A 415 -45.12 -23.21 -14.72
N SER A 416 -46.38 -22.80 -14.68
CA SER A 416 -47.51 -23.66 -15.05
C SER A 416 -47.73 -23.48 -16.56
N ALA A 417 -47.62 -24.59 -17.28
CA ALA A 417 -48.10 -24.72 -18.65
C ALA A 417 -49.47 -25.38 -18.59
N ASP A 418 -50.48 -24.66 -19.06
CA ASP A 418 -51.66 -25.18 -19.77
C ASP A 418 -52.03 -24.15 -20.85
#